data_AF-A0A937ACR9-F1
#
_entry.id   AF-A0A937ACR9-F1
#
_cell.length_a   1.000
_cell.length_b   1.000
_cell.length_c   1.000
_cell.angle_alpha   90.00
_cell.angle_beta   90.00
_cell.angle_gamma   90.00
#
_symmetry.space_group_name_H-M   'P 1'
#
loop_
_entity.id
_entity.type
_entity.pdbx_description
1 polymer ?
#
loop_
_entity_poly.entity_id
_entity_poly.type
_entity_poly.pdbx_seq_one_letter_code
_entity_poly.pdbx_strand_id
1 'polypeptide(L)'
;MKSNLYTIVLFIFYSTTVLGQGPFTYTSSSNSGIQDWTQDATWSRSSPGLAWPPNTPGQPNTHGNFGQANINGYVAINSGGLNVASASPLIRVIDTLFIKGNVTLASSASMSVESGGLLVVDGDLELNGSFDMDNTGTVVVTGDLDVLNGNMTNSSKVYTFGNTNVTGGGDINGCDGYSACDFTSSISSQSDLANENENLYNFVSSGGTLPIVLKSFNGELRFEEVALNWVTAKEENFSHFEVERSTEQKKFDPIGFVQGLGESLSDVAYDFTDNNPPFGKIYYRLKSVDIDGSFEYSPIIQVKNSFEGKVKLSPNPANYSSDIRIDLPSSFNDKVDMVSIYDLNGTLISQLMNVDASSGLQFDEPVKAGMYIIKVQHNGVEENLRLLIQ
;
A
#
# COMPACT_ATOMS: atom_id res chain seq x y z
N MET A 1 1.51 -63.71 -48.75
CA MET A 1 2.91 -63.52 -48.32
C MET A 1 3.24 -62.04 -48.39
N LYS A 2 3.87 -61.52 -47.33
CA LYS A 2 4.30 -60.12 -47.17
C LYS A 2 5.28 -59.69 -48.27
N SER A 3 5.16 -58.45 -48.76
CA SER A 3 6.22 -57.43 -48.67
C SER A 3 5.76 -56.11 -49.29
N ASN A 4 5.77 -55.04 -48.49
CA ASN A 4 5.68 -53.65 -48.95
C ASN A 4 6.96 -53.25 -49.67
N LEU A 5 6.88 -52.35 -50.66
CA LEU A 5 7.87 -51.29 -50.81
C LEU A 5 7.29 -50.10 -51.58
N TYR A 6 7.64 -48.91 -51.11
CA TYR A 6 7.11 -47.60 -51.46
C TYR A 6 7.61 -47.09 -52.82
N THR A 7 6.76 -46.39 -53.56
CA THR A 7 7.16 -45.52 -54.69
C THR A 7 7.01 -44.06 -54.29
N ILE A 8 8.13 -43.36 -54.36
CA ILE A 8 8.33 -41.92 -54.19
C ILE A 8 7.70 -41.17 -55.38
N VAL A 9 6.89 -40.14 -55.10
CA VAL A 9 6.52 -39.12 -56.10
C VAL A 9 7.10 -37.78 -55.63
N LEU A 10 7.98 -37.25 -56.47
CA LEU A 10 8.63 -35.94 -56.36
C LEU A 10 7.66 -34.86 -56.87
N PHE A 11 7.42 -33.80 -56.10
CA PHE A 11 6.92 -32.53 -56.62
C PHE A 11 7.90 -31.42 -56.23
N ILE A 12 8.52 -30.83 -57.26
CA ILE A 12 9.21 -29.54 -57.20
C ILE A 12 8.13 -28.46 -57.31
N PHE A 13 8.19 -27.38 -56.53
CA PHE A 13 8.23 -25.99 -57.04
C PHE A 13 8.06 -24.90 -55.96
N TYR A 14 8.83 -23.83 -56.20
CA TYR A 14 8.77 -22.45 -55.72
C TYR A 14 9.34 -22.07 -54.35
N SER A 15 10.40 -21.25 -54.46
CA SER A 15 10.88 -20.28 -53.50
C SER A 15 9.75 -19.56 -52.77
N THR A 16 9.81 -19.56 -51.44
CA THR A 16 9.25 -18.48 -50.65
C THR A 16 10.41 -17.74 -50.00
N THR A 17 10.65 -16.53 -50.50
CA THR A 17 11.22 -15.46 -49.70
C THR A 17 10.32 -15.28 -48.49
N VAL A 18 10.72 -15.79 -47.33
CA VAL A 18 10.14 -15.32 -46.07
C VAL A 18 10.93 -14.08 -45.69
N LEU A 19 10.25 -12.95 -45.87
CA LEU A 19 10.64 -11.62 -45.45
C LEU A 19 11.08 -11.64 -43.98
N GLY A 20 12.06 -10.79 -43.67
CA GLY A 20 12.70 -10.70 -42.36
C GLY A 20 11.72 -10.64 -41.19
N GLN A 21 12.05 -11.42 -40.17
CA GLN A 21 11.43 -11.39 -38.85
C GLN A 21 11.78 -10.03 -38.20
N GLY A 22 10.79 -9.15 -38.04
CA GLY A 22 10.92 -7.98 -37.19
C GLY A 22 10.88 -8.37 -35.70
N PRO A 23 11.46 -7.57 -34.80
CA PRO A 23 11.49 -7.88 -33.38
C PRO A 23 10.08 -7.91 -32.77
N PHE A 24 9.80 -8.92 -31.96
CA PHE A 24 8.55 -9.02 -31.20
C PHE A 24 8.65 -8.18 -29.92
N THR A 25 7.67 -7.30 -29.69
CA THR A 25 7.54 -6.52 -28.45
C THR A 25 6.54 -7.22 -27.53
N TYR A 26 7.00 -7.66 -26.36
CA TYR A 26 6.16 -8.12 -25.27
C TYR A 26 5.94 -6.95 -24.31
N THR A 27 4.68 -6.54 -24.18
CA THR A 27 4.27 -5.51 -23.22
C THR A 27 3.32 -6.18 -22.23
N SER A 28 3.61 -6.09 -20.92
CA SER A 28 2.57 -6.21 -19.91
C SER A 28 1.61 -5.03 -20.14
N SER A 29 0.46 -5.26 -20.76
CA SER A 29 -0.41 -4.17 -21.24
C SER A 29 -1.49 -3.72 -20.25
N SER A 30 -1.36 -4.08 -18.98
CA SER A 30 -2.22 -3.54 -17.93
C SER A 30 -1.40 -2.65 -17.00
N ASN A 31 -1.60 -1.33 -17.10
CA ASN A 31 -1.18 -0.33 -16.11
C ASN A 31 -1.97 -0.47 -14.78
N SER A 32 -2.27 -1.69 -14.32
CA SER A 32 -3.24 -1.94 -13.25
C SER A 32 -2.93 -3.19 -12.42
N GLY A 33 -1.83 -3.16 -11.66
CA GLY A 33 -1.52 -4.13 -10.59
C GLY A 33 -0.21 -4.90 -10.76
N ILE A 34 0.30 -5.48 -9.66
CA ILE A 34 1.47 -6.37 -9.63
C ILE A 34 1.31 -7.49 -10.66
N GLN A 35 2.22 -7.56 -11.62
CA GLN A 35 2.27 -8.66 -12.58
C GLN A 35 3.29 -9.69 -12.09
N ASP A 36 2.83 -10.81 -11.53
CA ASP A 36 3.71 -11.95 -11.24
C ASP A 36 4.04 -12.67 -12.56
N TRP A 37 5.32 -12.65 -12.95
CA TRP A 37 5.79 -13.29 -14.19
C TRP A 37 5.53 -14.80 -14.22
N THR A 38 5.21 -15.41 -13.08
CA THR A 38 4.87 -16.83 -12.97
C THR A 38 3.40 -17.15 -13.24
N GLN A 39 2.54 -16.14 -13.43
CA GLN A 39 1.10 -16.31 -13.71
C GLN A 39 0.74 -16.06 -15.18
N ASP A 40 0.02 -16.99 -15.81
CA ASP A 40 -0.32 -16.96 -17.25
C ASP A 40 -1.17 -15.74 -17.70
N ALA A 41 -1.82 -15.03 -16.77
CA ALA A 41 -2.80 -13.96 -17.06
C ALA A 41 -2.19 -12.56 -17.25
N THR A 42 -0.89 -12.38 -17.05
CA THR A 42 -0.23 -11.07 -16.91
C THR A 42 0.35 -10.48 -18.21
N TRP A 43 0.18 -11.19 -19.33
CA TRP A 43 0.85 -10.89 -20.59
C TRP A 43 -0.11 -10.64 -21.74
N SER A 44 0.14 -9.61 -22.55
CA SER A 44 -0.54 -9.44 -23.83
C SER A 44 0.46 -9.32 -24.98
N ARG A 45 0.07 -9.88 -26.12
CA ARG A 45 0.85 -9.88 -27.36
C ARG A 45 0.38 -8.75 -28.28
N SER A 46 1.32 -8.02 -28.89
CA SER A 46 1.02 -6.93 -29.84
C SER A 46 0.88 -7.37 -31.31
N SER A 47 1.00 -8.68 -31.64
CA SER A 47 0.71 -9.20 -32.99
C SER A 47 0.43 -10.70 -33.04
N PRO A 48 -0.65 -11.19 -33.68
CA PRO A 48 -0.98 -12.62 -33.72
C PRO A 48 -0.25 -13.37 -34.86
N GLY A 49 0.41 -14.48 -34.52
CA GLY A 49 1.00 -15.39 -35.52
C GLY A 49 2.05 -16.34 -34.94
N LEU A 50 1.66 -17.57 -34.67
CA LEU A 50 2.46 -18.78 -34.40
C LEU A 50 3.85 -18.60 -33.72
N ALA A 51 3.81 -18.48 -32.40
CA ALA A 51 4.78 -19.08 -31.47
C ALA A 51 3.99 -19.46 -30.21
N TRP A 52 4.29 -20.62 -29.63
CA TRP A 52 3.61 -21.15 -28.44
C TRP A 52 3.76 -20.16 -27.27
N PRO A 53 2.74 -19.96 -26.42
CA PRO A 53 2.93 -19.19 -25.20
C PRO A 53 3.91 -19.93 -24.26
N PRO A 54 4.62 -19.23 -23.36
CA PRO A 54 5.29 -19.89 -22.25
C PRO A 54 4.21 -20.43 -21.32
N ASN A 55 3.81 -21.69 -21.47
CA ASN A 55 2.92 -22.33 -20.50
C ASN A 55 3.77 -23.22 -19.60
N THR A 56 4.01 -22.80 -18.36
CA THR A 56 3.75 -23.59 -17.13
C THR A 56 4.27 -22.84 -15.90
N PRO A 57 3.41 -22.53 -14.91
CA PRO A 57 3.83 -22.19 -13.56
C PRO A 57 4.68 -23.32 -12.95
N GLY A 58 5.82 -22.97 -12.34
CA GLY A 58 6.71 -23.93 -11.66
C GLY A 58 7.81 -24.58 -12.52
N GLN A 59 8.05 -24.10 -13.73
CA GLN A 59 9.23 -24.46 -14.54
C GLN A 59 9.97 -23.17 -14.95
N PRO A 60 11.01 -22.73 -14.24
CA PRO A 60 11.79 -21.52 -14.60
C PRO A 60 12.72 -21.75 -15.82
N ASN A 61 12.40 -22.73 -16.66
CA ASN A 61 13.28 -23.26 -17.69
C ASN A 61 12.61 -23.11 -19.06
N THR A 62 13.05 -22.08 -19.80
CA THR A 62 13.09 -22.00 -21.27
C THR A 62 11.75 -21.98 -22.04
N HIS A 63 11.56 -20.98 -22.91
CA HIS A 63 11.42 -21.15 -24.37
C HIS A 63 10.62 -20.00 -25.01
N GLY A 64 11.33 -19.02 -25.59
CA GLY A 64 10.75 -18.07 -26.54
C GLY A 64 11.77 -17.06 -27.04
N ASN A 65 11.91 -16.94 -28.37
CA ASN A 65 12.60 -15.81 -28.99
C ASN A 65 11.75 -14.56 -28.78
N PHE A 66 11.97 -13.81 -27.71
CA PHE A 66 11.40 -12.47 -27.57
C PHE A 66 12.42 -11.43 -28.00
N GLY A 67 11.97 -10.43 -28.78
CA GLY A 67 12.84 -9.36 -29.24
C GLY A 67 13.10 -8.34 -28.13
N GLN A 68 12.04 -7.90 -27.44
CA GLN A 68 12.13 -6.94 -26.35
C GLN A 68 10.97 -7.09 -25.36
N ALA A 69 11.26 -6.94 -24.06
CA ALA A 69 10.30 -6.84 -22.96
C ALA A 69 10.52 -5.52 -22.19
N ASN A 70 9.45 -4.78 -21.91
CA ASN A 70 9.52 -3.50 -21.19
C ASN A 70 8.76 -3.58 -19.85
N ILE A 71 9.35 -3.10 -18.77
CA ILE A 71 8.79 -3.10 -17.41
C ILE A 71 8.44 -1.68 -17.00
N ASN A 72 7.18 -1.29 -17.22
CA ASN A 72 6.68 0.07 -17.01
C ASN A 72 5.95 0.26 -15.67
N GLY A 73 5.95 -0.75 -14.80
CA GLY A 73 5.33 -0.74 -13.48
C GLY A 73 6.09 -1.67 -12.53
N TYR A 74 5.49 -1.99 -11.37
CA TYR A 74 6.07 -2.98 -10.47
C TYR A 74 5.78 -4.42 -10.95
N VAL A 75 6.84 -5.18 -11.11
CA VAL A 75 6.82 -6.58 -11.49
C VAL A 75 7.60 -7.38 -10.48
N ALA A 76 7.03 -8.49 -10.00
CA ALA A 76 7.71 -9.40 -9.08
C ALA A 76 7.83 -10.80 -9.68
N ILE A 77 8.99 -11.43 -9.48
CA ILE A 77 9.18 -12.86 -9.65
C ILE A 77 9.33 -13.45 -8.25
N ASN A 78 8.23 -13.94 -7.68
CA ASN A 78 8.20 -14.33 -6.26
C ASN A 78 8.89 -15.67 -5.96
N SER A 79 9.28 -16.43 -6.98
CA SER A 79 10.07 -17.65 -6.84
C SER A 79 10.72 -18.06 -8.17
N GLY A 80 11.85 -18.77 -8.11
CA GLY A 80 12.44 -19.47 -9.26
C GLY A 80 13.47 -18.69 -10.09
N GLY A 81 13.72 -17.42 -9.77
CA GLY A 81 14.71 -16.60 -10.47
C GLY A 81 14.33 -16.25 -11.92
N LEU A 82 15.27 -15.66 -12.67
CA LEU A 82 15.09 -15.27 -14.07
C LEU A 82 16.27 -15.72 -14.93
N ASN A 83 16.03 -16.61 -15.88
CA ASN A 83 17.03 -16.99 -16.87
C ASN A 83 16.68 -16.46 -18.27
N VAL A 84 17.51 -15.54 -18.77
CA VAL A 84 17.34 -14.91 -20.08
C VAL A 84 18.25 -15.61 -21.10
N ALA A 85 17.68 -16.61 -21.77
CA ALA A 85 18.39 -17.48 -22.70
C ALA A 85 18.45 -16.92 -24.15
N SER A 86 19.25 -17.59 -24.99
CA SER A 86 19.63 -17.21 -26.35
C SER A 86 18.48 -16.74 -27.27
N ALA A 87 18.72 -15.63 -28.01
CA ALA A 87 18.02 -15.09 -29.20
C ALA A 87 18.04 -13.55 -29.25
N SER A 88 19.07 -12.91 -28.68
CA SER A 88 19.13 -11.46 -28.52
C SER A 88 17.90 -10.78 -27.88
N PRO A 89 17.33 -11.34 -26.79
CA PRO A 89 16.29 -10.65 -26.05
C PRO A 89 16.82 -9.41 -25.33
N LEU A 90 16.05 -8.32 -25.36
CA LEU A 90 16.29 -7.12 -24.54
C LEU A 90 15.21 -6.99 -23.45
N ILE A 91 15.61 -6.94 -22.18
CA ILE A 91 14.71 -6.56 -21.07
C ILE A 91 15.01 -5.11 -20.68
N ARG A 92 14.01 -4.22 -20.73
CA ARG A 92 14.15 -2.83 -20.26
C ARG A 92 13.36 -2.63 -18.99
N VAL A 93 14.04 -2.36 -17.89
CA VAL A 93 13.46 -2.02 -16.59
C VAL A 93 13.29 -0.51 -16.54
N ILE A 94 12.06 -0.04 -16.73
CA ILE A 94 11.72 1.40 -16.77
C ILE A 94 11.18 1.87 -15.41
N ASP A 95 10.42 1.01 -14.72
CA ASP A 95 9.96 1.20 -13.34
C ASP A 95 10.61 0.13 -12.45
N THR A 96 9.88 -0.83 -11.87
CA THR A 96 10.43 -1.72 -10.84
C THR A 96 10.33 -3.20 -11.24
N LEU A 97 11.46 -3.90 -11.23
CA LEU A 97 11.54 -5.36 -11.38
C LEU A 97 12.16 -5.96 -10.12
N PHE A 98 11.37 -6.69 -9.34
CA PHE A 98 11.81 -7.42 -8.15
C PHE A 98 11.88 -8.92 -8.46
N ILE A 99 12.98 -9.57 -8.15
CA ILE A 99 13.19 -10.99 -8.46
C ILE A 99 13.66 -11.70 -7.19
N LYS A 100 12.86 -12.64 -6.72
CA LYS A 100 13.21 -13.53 -5.61
C LYS A 100 13.88 -14.79 -6.15
N GLY A 101 15.21 -14.77 -6.14
CA GLY A 101 16.08 -15.79 -6.69
C GLY A 101 17.07 -15.22 -7.73
N ASN A 102 17.87 -16.11 -8.29
CA ASN A 102 19.00 -15.72 -9.13
C ASN A 102 18.57 -15.25 -10.51
N VAL A 103 19.35 -14.35 -11.11
CA VAL A 103 19.18 -13.87 -12.48
C VAL A 103 20.39 -14.27 -13.30
N THR A 104 20.18 -14.88 -14.47
CA THR A 104 21.25 -15.21 -15.42
C THR A 104 20.94 -14.62 -16.78
N LEU A 105 21.85 -13.79 -17.32
CA LEU A 105 21.82 -13.31 -18.69
C LEU A 105 22.82 -14.11 -19.54
N ALA A 106 22.34 -14.82 -20.56
CA ALA A 106 23.20 -15.52 -21.51
C ALA A 106 23.95 -14.54 -22.45
N SER A 107 24.98 -15.02 -23.15
CA SER A 107 25.90 -14.17 -23.93
C SER A 107 25.30 -13.31 -25.03
N SER A 108 24.14 -13.69 -25.56
CA SER A 108 23.43 -12.88 -26.56
C SER A 108 22.36 -11.97 -25.95
N ALA A 109 22.01 -12.14 -24.68
CA ALA A 109 20.93 -11.40 -24.03
C ALA A 109 21.39 -10.00 -23.60
N SER A 110 20.44 -9.07 -23.54
CA SER A 110 20.64 -7.76 -22.96
C SER A 110 19.58 -7.41 -21.93
N MET A 111 19.99 -6.67 -20.91
CA MET A 111 19.09 -6.00 -19.98
C MET A 111 19.50 -4.55 -19.86
N SER A 112 18.54 -3.63 -19.74
CA SER A 112 18.80 -2.26 -19.35
C SER A 112 17.97 -1.85 -18.14
N VAL A 113 18.55 -1.05 -17.26
CA VAL A 113 17.83 -0.33 -16.20
C VAL A 113 17.85 1.15 -16.54
N GLU A 114 16.70 1.64 -16.98
CA GLU A 114 16.54 2.98 -17.53
C GLU A 114 16.48 4.02 -16.41
N SER A 115 16.52 5.30 -16.78
CA SER A 115 16.49 6.41 -15.82
C SER A 115 15.30 6.32 -14.85
N GLY A 116 15.58 6.15 -13.55
CA GLY A 116 14.57 6.02 -12.50
C GLY A 116 14.04 4.61 -12.29
N GLY A 117 14.46 3.65 -13.11
CA GLY A 117 14.13 2.24 -12.93
C GLY A 117 14.89 1.61 -11.75
N LEU A 118 14.27 0.60 -11.15
CA LEU A 118 14.78 -0.18 -10.03
C LEU A 118 14.74 -1.67 -10.38
N LEU A 119 15.92 -2.30 -10.42
CA LEU A 119 16.05 -3.75 -10.42
C LEU A 119 16.48 -4.22 -9.04
N VAL A 120 15.72 -5.15 -8.45
CA VAL A 120 16.12 -5.87 -7.24
C VAL A 120 16.23 -7.35 -7.55
N VAL A 121 17.40 -7.91 -7.30
CA VAL A 121 17.70 -9.34 -7.35
C VAL A 121 17.94 -9.80 -5.91
N ASP A 122 16.93 -10.44 -5.32
CA ASP A 122 17.04 -11.12 -4.04
C ASP A 122 17.67 -12.52 -4.25
N GLY A 123 18.94 -12.51 -4.64
CA GLY A 123 19.75 -13.65 -5.08
C GLY A 123 21.01 -13.19 -5.82
N ASP A 124 21.61 -14.10 -6.59
CA ASP A 124 22.81 -13.81 -7.40
C ASP A 124 22.45 -13.25 -8.78
N LEU A 125 23.26 -12.34 -9.32
CA LEU A 125 23.13 -11.79 -10.68
C LEU A 125 24.33 -12.20 -11.54
N GLU A 126 24.11 -13.09 -12.48
CA GLU A 126 25.12 -13.62 -13.41
C GLU A 126 24.96 -13.02 -14.82
N LEU A 127 25.98 -12.33 -15.31
CA LEU A 127 26.00 -11.62 -16.57
C LEU A 127 27.01 -12.24 -17.54
N ASN A 128 26.53 -13.02 -18.52
CA ASN A 128 27.33 -13.39 -19.69
C ASN A 128 27.06 -12.50 -20.92
N GLY A 129 25.94 -11.76 -20.91
CA GLY A 129 25.50 -10.83 -21.96
C GLY A 129 25.77 -9.35 -21.63
N SER A 130 25.00 -8.46 -22.27
CA SER A 130 25.10 -7.00 -22.04
C SER A 130 24.15 -6.56 -20.93
N PHE A 131 24.61 -5.70 -20.04
CA PHE A 131 23.78 -5.06 -19.02
C PHE A 131 24.07 -3.57 -19.02
N ASP A 132 23.10 -2.76 -19.43
CA ASP A 132 23.27 -1.32 -19.54
C ASP A 132 22.47 -0.59 -18.46
N MET A 133 23.03 0.46 -17.88
CA MET A 133 22.31 1.29 -16.91
C MET A 133 22.27 2.73 -17.39
N ASP A 134 21.18 3.44 -17.17
CA ASP A 134 21.16 4.89 -17.34
C ASP A 134 21.64 5.60 -16.08
N ASN A 135 22.01 6.89 -16.21
CA ASN A 135 22.63 7.73 -15.17
C ASN A 135 21.87 7.83 -13.82
N THR A 136 20.62 7.36 -13.74
CA THR A 136 19.78 7.41 -12.53
C THR A 136 19.08 6.07 -12.22
N GLY A 137 19.33 5.01 -13.00
CA GLY A 137 18.84 3.66 -12.71
C GLY A 137 19.53 3.08 -11.47
N THR A 138 18.82 2.24 -10.73
CA THR A 138 19.31 1.60 -9.51
C THR A 138 19.21 0.08 -9.61
N VAL A 139 20.29 -0.61 -9.24
CA VAL A 139 20.34 -2.07 -9.14
C VAL A 139 20.69 -2.46 -7.71
N VAL A 140 19.94 -3.40 -7.15
CA VAL A 140 20.24 -4.05 -5.87
C VAL A 140 20.38 -5.55 -6.09
N VAL A 141 21.48 -6.13 -5.64
CA VAL A 141 21.76 -7.56 -5.66
C VAL A 141 22.05 -8.00 -4.22
N THR A 142 21.22 -8.88 -3.65
CA THR A 142 21.42 -9.33 -2.26
C THR A 142 22.46 -10.45 -2.14
N GLY A 143 22.76 -11.15 -3.25
CA GLY A 143 23.83 -12.15 -3.38
C GLY A 143 25.05 -11.62 -4.14
N ASP A 144 25.71 -12.52 -4.87
CA ASP A 144 26.91 -12.22 -5.65
C ASP A 144 26.54 -11.59 -7.03
N LEU A 145 27.38 -10.66 -7.51
CA LEU A 145 27.31 -10.10 -8.85
C LEU A 145 28.47 -10.65 -9.70
N ASP A 146 28.17 -11.54 -10.63
CA ASP A 146 29.15 -12.20 -11.48
C ASP A 146 29.05 -11.69 -12.92
N VAL A 147 30.13 -11.12 -13.46
CA VAL A 147 30.24 -10.71 -14.87
C VAL A 147 31.24 -11.60 -15.59
N LEU A 148 30.72 -12.58 -16.34
CA LEU A 148 31.46 -13.66 -16.99
C LEU A 148 31.42 -13.49 -18.51
N ASN A 149 32.47 -12.91 -19.12
CA ASN A 149 32.51 -12.52 -20.55
C ASN A 149 31.45 -11.46 -20.98
N GLY A 150 30.58 -11.02 -20.06
CA GLY A 150 29.57 -9.97 -20.30
C GLY A 150 30.12 -8.56 -20.13
N ASN A 151 29.28 -7.55 -20.39
CA ASN A 151 29.64 -6.15 -20.15
C ASN A 151 28.55 -5.44 -19.35
N MET A 152 28.94 -4.73 -18.30
CA MET A 152 28.07 -3.82 -17.56
C MET A 152 28.52 -2.36 -17.77
N THR A 153 27.72 -1.55 -18.47
CA THR A 153 28.06 -0.15 -18.79
C THR A 153 27.17 0.87 -18.05
N ASN A 154 27.73 2.07 -17.81
CA ASN A 154 27.08 3.23 -17.18
C ASN A 154 26.49 2.96 -15.79
N SER A 155 27.24 2.29 -14.90
CA SER A 155 26.74 1.88 -13.57
C SER A 155 26.60 3.06 -12.62
N SER A 156 25.39 3.61 -12.53
CA SER A 156 25.11 4.80 -11.71
C SER A 156 25.04 4.50 -10.22
N LYS A 157 24.26 3.47 -9.83
CA LYS A 157 24.11 2.98 -8.45
C LYS A 157 23.85 1.47 -8.45
N VAL A 158 24.87 0.69 -8.13
CA VAL A 158 24.78 -0.76 -7.99
C VAL A 158 25.13 -1.12 -6.56
N TYR A 159 24.17 -1.70 -5.85
CA TYR A 159 24.33 -2.17 -4.49
C TYR A 159 24.43 -3.70 -4.52
N THR A 160 25.54 -4.27 -4.07
CA THR A 160 25.77 -5.71 -4.02
C THR A 160 26.18 -6.10 -2.61
N PHE A 161 25.42 -6.98 -1.94
CA PHE A 161 25.76 -7.41 -0.57
C PHE A 161 26.71 -8.61 -0.53
N GLY A 162 26.79 -9.38 -1.62
CA GLY A 162 27.79 -10.43 -1.83
C GLY A 162 29.08 -9.93 -2.48
N ASN A 163 29.79 -10.84 -3.12
CA ASN A 163 31.00 -10.53 -3.89
C ASN A 163 30.64 -9.98 -5.27
N THR A 164 31.48 -9.09 -5.79
CA THR A 164 31.43 -8.74 -7.21
C THR A 164 32.63 -9.36 -7.93
N ASN A 165 32.38 -10.26 -8.88
CA ASN A 165 33.41 -10.97 -9.61
C ASN A 165 33.37 -10.63 -11.11
N VAL A 166 34.50 -10.26 -11.70
CA VAL A 166 34.63 -10.02 -13.15
C VAL A 166 35.63 -11.04 -13.71
N THR A 167 35.15 -11.94 -14.57
CA THR A 167 35.94 -13.07 -15.09
C THR A 167 35.68 -13.31 -16.57
N GLY A 168 36.50 -14.16 -17.22
CA GLY A 168 36.31 -14.52 -18.64
C GLY A 168 36.43 -13.36 -19.63
N GLY A 169 37.13 -12.27 -19.28
CA GLY A 169 37.17 -11.07 -20.12
C GLY A 169 35.88 -10.24 -20.07
N GLY A 170 35.05 -10.43 -19.04
CA GLY A 170 33.98 -9.50 -18.73
C GLY A 170 34.50 -8.11 -18.35
N ASP A 171 33.61 -7.13 -18.42
CA ASP A 171 33.91 -5.72 -18.18
C ASP A 171 32.80 -5.07 -17.35
N ILE A 172 33.18 -4.24 -16.37
CA ILE A 172 32.28 -3.30 -15.71
C ILE A 172 32.91 -1.91 -15.85
N ASN A 173 32.36 -1.07 -16.72
CA ASN A 173 32.81 0.31 -16.93
C ASN A 173 34.33 0.50 -17.12
N GLY A 174 34.95 -0.38 -17.91
CA GLY A 174 36.38 -0.37 -18.20
C GLY A 174 37.24 -1.11 -17.17
N CYS A 175 36.61 -1.74 -16.16
CA CYS A 175 37.28 -2.70 -15.29
C CYS A 175 37.23 -4.08 -15.95
N ASP A 176 38.26 -4.40 -16.73
CA ASP A 176 38.42 -5.71 -17.36
C ASP A 176 38.87 -6.76 -16.33
N GLY A 177 38.45 -8.03 -16.51
CA GLY A 177 38.76 -9.16 -15.60
C GLY A 177 40.25 -9.51 -15.41
N TYR A 178 41.17 -8.63 -15.80
CA TYR A 178 42.62 -8.71 -15.60
C TYR A 178 43.15 -7.63 -14.64
N SER A 179 42.31 -6.67 -14.22
CA SER A 179 42.65 -5.54 -13.36
C SER A 179 41.78 -5.52 -12.10
N ALA A 180 42.36 -5.17 -10.93
CA ALA A 180 41.57 -5.04 -9.70
C ALA A 180 40.59 -3.86 -9.83
N CYS A 181 39.29 -4.15 -9.75
CA CYS A 181 38.23 -3.15 -9.86
C CYS A 181 38.05 -2.46 -8.49
N ASP A 182 38.22 -1.13 -8.43
CA ASP A 182 37.85 -0.34 -7.25
C ASP A 182 36.51 0.33 -7.52
N PHE A 183 35.45 -0.17 -6.86
CA PHE A 183 34.09 0.27 -7.07
C PHE A 183 33.85 1.60 -6.34
N THR A 184 33.36 2.61 -7.05
CA THR A 184 33.02 3.90 -6.43
C THR A 184 31.65 3.91 -5.71
N SER A 185 30.92 2.78 -5.67
CA SER A 185 29.65 2.67 -4.92
C SER A 185 29.28 1.26 -4.40
N SER A 186 30.24 0.31 -4.30
CA SER A 186 29.94 -0.99 -3.68
C SER A 186 29.84 -0.83 -2.17
N ILE A 187 28.63 -0.87 -1.63
CA ILE A 187 28.41 -1.02 -0.20
C ILE A 187 28.40 -2.51 0.14
N SER A 188 29.18 -2.92 1.14
CA SER A 188 29.48 -4.33 1.43
C SER A 188 28.46 -5.03 2.33
N SER A 189 27.35 -4.37 2.69
CA SER A 189 26.36 -4.96 3.60
C SER A 189 24.96 -4.36 3.47
N GLN A 190 23.96 -5.13 3.89
CA GLN A 190 22.57 -4.69 3.99
C GLN A 190 22.41 -3.48 4.94
N SER A 191 23.23 -3.39 5.99
CA SER A 191 23.23 -2.26 6.92
C SER A 191 23.73 -0.95 6.31
N ASP A 192 24.62 -1.03 5.32
CA ASP A 192 25.12 0.16 4.63
C ASP A 192 24.04 0.75 3.70
N LEU A 193 23.13 -0.10 3.17
CA LEU A 193 22.02 0.38 2.35
C LEU A 193 21.02 1.20 3.18
N ALA A 194 20.81 0.83 4.45
CA ALA A 194 19.95 1.60 5.35
C ALA A 194 20.50 3.02 5.60
N ASN A 195 21.82 3.17 5.66
CA ASN A 195 22.47 4.48 5.85
C ASN A 195 22.39 5.37 4.59
N GLU A 196 22.44 4.77 3.41
CA GLU A 196 22.38 5.47 2.13
C GLU A 196 20.93 5.76 1.69
N ASN A 197 20.02 4.80 1.88
CA ASN A 197 18.62 4.88 1.47
C ASN A 197 17.74 3.94 2.32
N GLU A 198 17.27 4.45 3.46
CA GLU A 198 16.40 3.73 4.40
C GLU A 198 15.13 3.16 3.73
N ASN A 199 14.53 3.89 2.80
CA ASN A 199 13.32 3.44 2.09
C ASN A 199 13.61 2.24 1.17
N LEU A 200 14.73 2.27 0.44
CA LEU A 200 15.15 1.17 -0.41
C LEU A 200 15.55 -0.06 0.42
N TYR A 201 16.22 0.15 1.56
CA TYR A 201 16.49 -0.91 2.53
C TYR A 201 15.19 -1.56 3.05
N ASN A 202 14.21 -0.76 3.46
CA ASN A 202 12.92 -1.26 3.96
C ASN A 202 12.17 -2.07 2.89
N PHE A 203 12.15 -1.59 1.65
CA PHE A 203 11.53 -2.31 0.52
C PHE A 203 12.23 -3.64 0.18
N VAL A 204 13.57 -3.68 0.20
CA VAL A 204 14.31 -4.93 -0.05
C VAL A 204 14.11 -5.91 1.11
N SER A 205 14.18 -5.42 2.37
CA SER A 205 14.02 -6.26 3.56
C SER A 205 12.59 -6.76 3.79
N SER A 206 11.57 -6.07 3.25
CA SER A 206 10.19 -6.56 3.22
C SER A 206 9.93 -7.62 2.15
N GLY A 207 10.93 -7.96 1.32
CA GLY A 207 10.77 -8.90 0.21
C GLY A 207 10.01 -8.28 -0.97
N GLY A 208 10.14 -6.98 -1.17
CA GLY A 208 9.58 -6.28 -2.31
C GLY A 208 8.11 -5.89 -2.15
N THR A 209 7.52 -5.97 -0.96
CA THR A 209 6.15 -5.48 -0.72
C THR A 209 6.21 -3.97 -0.52
N LEU A 210 5.51 -3.21 -1.38
CA LEU A 210 5.38 -1.76 -1.20
C LEU A 210 4.12 -1.46 -0.39
N PRO A 211 4.25 -0.85 0.80
CA PRO A 211 3.09 -0.35 1.52
C PRO A 211 2.42 0.80 0.76
N ILE A 212 1.13 0.99 1.02
CA ILE A 212 0.36 2.13 0.54
C ILE A 212 1.06 3.46 0.84
N VAL A 213 1.13 4.36 -0.15
CA VAL A 213 1.77 5.67 0.04
C VAL A 213 0.70 6.70 0.37
N LEU A 214 0.43 6.91 1.66
CA LEU A 214 -0.47 7.97 2.14
C LEU A 214 0.17 9.35 1.92
N LYS A 215 -0.46 10.18 1.07
CA LYS A 215 0.05 11.51 0.71
C LYS A 215 -0.41 12.58 1.69
N SER A 216 -1.64 12.49 2.17
CA SER A 216 -2.19 13.43 3.14
C SER A 216 -3.33 12.81 3.93
N PHE A 217 -3.51 13.25 5.17
CA PHE A 217 -4.68 12.94 5.99
C PHE A 217 -5.04 14.18 6.82
N ASN A 218 -6.26 14.65 6.68
CA ASN A 218 -6.75 15.89 7.29
C ASN A 218 -8.13 15.67 7.90
N GLY A 219 -8.49 16.54 8.84
CA GLY A 219 -9.77 16.50 9.53
C GLY A 219 -10.21 17.89 9.91
N GLU A 220 -11.48 18.19 9.67
CA GLU A 220 -12.09 19.49 9.93
C GLU A 220 -13.43 19.30 10.64
N LEU A 221 -13.67 20.06 11.71
CA LEU A 221 -14.98 20.13 12.34
C LEU A 221 -15.90 21.00 11.46
N ARG A 222 -17.01 20.43 11.01
CA ARG A 222 -18.06 21.11 10.25
C ARG A 222 -19.37 20.96 10.99
N PHE A 223 -19.83 22.05 11.61
CA PHE A 223 -20.95 22.04 12.54
C PHE A 223 -20.70 21.10 13.73
N GLU A 224 -21.42 19.98 13.79
CA GLU A 224 -21.36 18.97 14.85
C GLU A 224 -20.68 17.67 14.37
N GLU A 225 -20.18 17.64 13.14
CA GLU A 225 -19.56 16.47 12.52
C GLU A 225 -18.07 16.73 12.24
N VAL A 226 -17.25 15.69 12.25
CA VAL A 226 -15.86 15.80 11.78
C VAL A 226 -15.75 15.17 10.40
N ALA A 227 -15.45 15.99 9.41
CA ALA A 227 -15.14 15.56 8.06
C ALA A 227 -13.64 15.22 7.98
N LEU A 228 -13.34 13.97 7.65
CA LEU A 228 -12.00 13.46 7.43
C LEU A 228 -11.78 13.28 5.93
N ASN A 229 -10.59 13.64 5.45
CA ASN A 229 -10.24 13.49 4.05
C ASN A 229 -8.77 13.13 3.89
N TRP A 230 -8.49 12.21 2.97
CA TRP A 230 -7.12 11.78 2.67
C TRP A 230 -6.93 11.50 1.20
N VAL A 231 -5.65 11.45 0.82
CA VAL A 231 -5.22 11.11 -0.52
C VAL A 231 -4.13 10.06 -0.44
N THR A 232 -4.27 8.99 -1.21
CA THR A 232 -3.22 8.00 -1.46
C THR A 232 -2.54 8.37 -2.76
N ALA A 233 -1.22 8.24 -2.84
CA ALA A 233 -0.48 8.43 -4.10
C ALA A 233 -0.48 7.14 -4.95
N LYS A 234 -0.47 5.99 -4.28
CA LYS A 234 -0.51 4.65 -4.87
C LYS A 234 -1.20 3.69 -3.90
N GLU A 235 -2.00 2.77 -4.42
CA GLU A 235 -2.62 1.64 -3.71
C GLU A 235 -2.23 0.36 -4.41
N GLU A 236 -1.82 -0.65 -3.66
CA GLU A 236 -1.34 -1.92 -4.20
C GLU A 236 -1.64 -3.02 -3.20
N ASN A 237 -2.30 -4.10 -3.63
CA ASN A 237 -2.89 -5.12 -2.75
C ASN A 237 -3.68 -4.54 -1.58
N PHE A 238 -4.28 -3.37 -1.76
CA PHE A 238 -4.87 -2.63 -0.66
C PHE A 238 -6.32 -3.07 -0.44
N SER A 239 -6.68 -3.41 0.79
CA SER A 239 -8.07 -3.79 1.09
C SER A 239 -8.89 -2.55 1.41
N HIS A 240 -8.64 -1.93 2.55
CA HIS A 240 -9.49 -0.87 3.08
C HIS A 240 -8.76 -0.07 4.16
N PHE A 241 -9.30 1.11 4.45
CA PHE A 241 -8.94 1.88 5.64
C PHE A 241 -9.89 1.54 6.77
N GLU A 242 -9.36 1.27 7.96
CA GLU A 242 -10.09 1.42 9.21
C GLU A 242 -9.88 2.85 9.72
N VAL A 243 -10.95 3.62 9.86
CA VAL A 243 -10.90 4.94 10.48
C VAL A 243 -11.03 4.74 11.98
N GLU A 244 -10.01 5.17 12.71
CA GLU A 244 -9.99 5.01 14.17
C GLU A 244 -9.96 6.35 14.89
N ARG A 245 -10.61 6.38 16.06
CA ARG A 245 -10.79 7.58 16.88
C ARG A 245 -10.32 7.35 18.30
N SER A 246 -9.76 8.38 18.92
CA SER A 246 -9.39 8.40 20.34
C SER A 246 -9.71 9.74 20.99
N THR A 247 -10.07 9.73 22.27
CA THR A 247 -10.18 10.94 23.10
C THR A 247 -8.94 11.16 23.99
N GLU A 248 -8.01 10.19 24.02
CA GLU A 248 -6.85 10.18 24.93
C GLU A 248 -5.51 9.96 24.21
N GLN A 249 -5.52 9.84 22.88
CA GLN A 249 -4.36 9.59 22.02
C GLN A 249 -3.63 8.24 22.25
N LYS A 250 -4.14 7.37 23.13
CA LYS A 250 -3.51 6.09 23.49
C LYS A 250 -4.29 4.88 23.00
N LYS A 251 -5.60 4.89 23.23
CA LYS A 251 -6.52 3.84 22.80
C LYS A 251 -7.36 4.38 21.66
N PHE A 252 -7.26 3.74 20.50
CA PHE A 252 -8.02 4.06 19.31
C PHE A 252 -9.08 2.97 19.10
N ASP A 253 -10.33 3.39 18.96
CA ASP A 253 -11.46 2.50 18.65
C ASP A 253 -11.86 2.73 17.17
N PRO A 254 -12.13 1.67 16.39
CA PRO A 254 -12.56 1.81 15.01
C PRO A 254 -13.98 2.40 14.97
N ILE A 255 -14.18 3.40 14.10
CA ILE A 255 -15.47 4.09 13.93
C ILE A 255 -16.05 3.92 12.53
N GLY A 256 -15.28 3.35 11.60
CA GLY A 256 -15.76 3.06 10.25
C GLY A 256 -14.69 2.44 9.37
N PHE A 257 -15.12 1.99 8.20
CA PHE A 257 -14.25 1.38 7.19
C PHE A 257 -14.53 2.04 5.85
N VAL A 258 -13.47 2.32 5.09
CA VAL A 258 -13.57 2.85 3.73
C VAL A 258 -12.82 1.90 2.80
N GLN A 259 -13.55 1.30 1.88
CA GLN A 259 -12.99 0.35 0.92
C GLN A 259 -12.01 1.08 -0.01
N GLY A 260 -10.81 0.52 -0.18
CA GLY A 260 -9.86 0.98 -1.19
C GLY A 260 -10.25 0.52 -2.60
N LEU A 261 -9.49 0.96 -3.60
CA LEU A 261 -9.70 0.50 -4.98
C LEU A 261 -9.02 -0.85 -5.29
N GLY A 262 -8.30 -1.43 -4.33
CA GLY A 262 -7.46 -2.61 -4.56
C GLY A 262 -6.10 -2.21 -5.14
N GLU A 263 -6.15 -1.59 -6.32
CA GLU A 263 -4.99 -1.21 -7.12
C GLU A 263 -5.19 0.19 -7.72
N SER A 264 -4.25 1.11 -7.51
CA SER A 264 -4.22 2.42 -8.15
C SER A 264 -2.80 2.97 -8.27
N LEU A 265 -2.44 3.45 -9.46
CA LEU A 265 -1.16 4.14 -9.75
C LEU A 265 -1.32 5.67 -9.80
N SER A 266 -2.48 6.19 -9.42
CA SER A 266 -2.81 7.62 -9.42
C SER A 266 -3.36 8.05 -8.08
N ASP A 267 -3.28 9.36 -7.80
CA ASP A 267 -3.88 9.95 -6.60
C ASP A 267 -5.35 9.53 -6.46
N VAL A 268 -5.70 8.87 -5.35
CA VAL A 268 -7.10 8.55 -5.01
C VAL A 268 -7.48 9.35 -3.77
N ALA A 269 -8.59 10.09 -3.88
CA ALA A 269 -9.13 10.87 -2.78
C ALA A 269 -10.27 10.11 -2.09
N TYR A 270 -10.24 10.14 -0.77
CA TYR A 270 -11.25 9.52 0.09
C TYR A 270 -11.76 10.51 1.13
N ASP A 271 -12.95 10.21 1.63
CA ASP A 271 -13.58 10.93 2.71
C ASP A 271 -14.30 9.99 3.68
N PHE A 272 -14.43 10.45 4.91
CA PHE A 272 -15.23 9.82 5.94
C PHE A 272 -15.78 10.89 6.90
N THR A 273 -17.05 10.77 7.28
CA THR A 273 -17.67 11.69 8.23
C THR A 273 -17.95 10.98 9.55
N ASP A 274 -17.35 11.48 10.63
CA ASP A 274 -17.76 11.16 11.99
C ASP A 274 -18.97 12.03 12.37
N ASN A 275 -20.15 11.43 12.36
CA ASN A 275 -21.42 12.11 12.63
C ASN A 275 -21.70 12.35 14.12
N ASN A 276 -20.94 11.69 15.02
CA ASN A 276 -21.11 11.87 16.46
C ASN A 276 -19.77 11.96 17.18
N PRO A 277 -18.96 12.99 16.87
CA PRO A 277 -17.66 13.20 17.47
C PRO A 277 -17.82 13.65 18.94
N PRO A 278 -17.16 13.00 19.91
CA PRO A 278 -17.21 13.44 21.30
C PRO A 278 -16.72 14.88 21.45
N PHE A 279 -17.24 15.61 22.42
CA PHE A 279 -16.66 16.93 22.70
C PHE A 279 -15.26 16.80 23.32
N GLY A 280 -14.44 17.83 23.13
CA GLY A 280 -13.07 17.92 23.59
C GLY A 280 -12.05 17.81 22.47
N LYS A 281 -10.87 17.31 22.80
CA LYS A 281 -9.84 16.97 21.81
C LYS A 281 -10.09 15.55 21.34
N ILE A 282 -10.18 15.40 20.03
CA ILE A 282 -10.38 14.13 19.36
C ILE A 282 -9.18 13.88 18.47
N TYR A 283 -8.71 12.65 18.48
CA TYR A 283 -7.57 12.21 17.70
C TYR A 283 -8.06 11.18 16.69
N TYR A 284 -7.64 11.32 15.44
CA TYR A 284 -7.96 10.37 14.38
C TYR A 284 -6.68 9.83 13.78
N ARG A 285 -6.73 8.58 13.36
CA ARG A 285 -5.72 7.94 12.51
C ARG A 285 -6.42 6.99 11.54
N LEU A 286 -5.75 6.72 10.44
CA LEU A 286 -6.12 5.65 9.53
C LEU A 286 -5.27 4.43 9.86
N LYS A 287 -5.89 3.26 9.87
CA LYS A 287 -5.21 1.98 9.77
C LYS A 287 -5.44 1.47 8.35
N SER A 288 -4.41 1.51 7.53
CA SER A 288 -4.45 1.01 6.17
C SER A 288 -4.23 -0.50 6.20
N VAL A 289 -5.17 -1.29 5.71
CA VAL A 289 -5.11 -2.75 5.74
C VAL A 289 -5.01 -3.30 4.31
N ASP A 290 -4.04 -4.17 4.09
CA ASP A 290 -3.82 -4.85 2.82
C ASP A 290 -4.64 -6.16 2.74
N ILE A 291 -4.77 -6.72 1.54
CA ILE A 291 -5.55 -7.94 1.27
C ILE A 291 -5.00 -9.14 2.05
N ASP A 292 -3.70 -9.17 2.34
CA ASP A 292 -3.04 -10.21 3.14
C ASP A 292 -3.23 -10.02 4.67
N GLY A 293 -3.84 -8.92 5.08
CA GLY A 293 -4.10 -8.57 6.47
C GLY A 293 -2.96 -7.82 7.18
N SER A 294 -1.85 -7.52 6.49
CA SER A 294 -0.86 -6.57 6.98
C SER A 294 -1.45 -5.17 7.06
N PHE A 295 -0.86 -4.30 7.90
CA PHE A 295 -1.39 -2.95 8.09
C PHE A 295 -0.33 -1.94 8.52
N GLU A 296 -0.60 -0.68 8.20
CA GLU A 296 0.16 0.48 8.64
C GLU A 296 -0.75 1.58 9.19
N TYR A 297 -0.20 2.46 10.05
CA TYR A 297 -0.95 3.59 10.60
C TYR A 297 -0.50 4.91 9.99
N SER A 298 -1.46 5.79 9.73
CA SER A 298 -1.18 7.19 9.40
C SER A 298 -0.59 7.95 10.60
N PRO A 299 -0.02 9.15 10.38
CA PRO A 299 0.11 10.15 11.42
C PRO A 299 -1.24 10.44 12.10
N ILE A 300 -1.20 10.76 13.39
CA ILE A 300 -2.38 11.14 14.16
C ILE A 300 -2.69 12.62 13.89
N ILE A 301 -3.92 12.91 13.51
CA ILE A 301 -4.44 14.28 13.45
C ILE A 301 -5.31 14.57 14.67
N GLN A 302 -5.37 15.84 15.07
CA GLN A 302 -6.20 16.29 16.19
C GLN A 302 -7.27 17.26 15.68
N VAL A 303 -8.52 17.01 16.03
CA VAL A 303 -9.65 17.92 15.83
C VAL A 303 -10.19 18.31 17.20
N LYS A 304 -10.58 19.58 17.37
CA LYS A 304 -11.19 20.07 18.60
C LYS A 304 -12.67 20.27 18.36
N ASN A 305 -13.51 19.49 19.04
CA ASN A 305 -14.96 19.68 19.07
C ASN A 305 -15.33 20.37 20.39
N SER A 306 -15.47 21.69 20.38
CA SER A 306 -15.93 22.42 21.57
C SER A 306 -17.42 22.70 21.50
N PHE A 307 -18.14 22.40 22.58
CA PHE A 307 -19.44 23.01 22.80
C PHE A 307 -19.25 24.35 23.52
N GLU A 308 -20.00 25.37 23.09
CA GLU A 308 -20.13 26.63 23.80
C GLU A 308 -21.51 26.72 24.44
N GLY A 309 -21.57 26.92 25.76
CA GLY A 309 -22.81 27.02 26.51
C GLY A 309 -22.69 26.42 27.92
N LYS A 310 -23.75 26.53 28.72
CA LYS A 310 -23.88 25.81 29.99
C LYS A 310 -25.22 25.11 29.98
N VAL A 311 -25.22 23.84 30.38
CA VAL A 311 -26.47 23.16 30.74
C VAL A 311 -27.02 23.85 31.98
N LYS A 312 -28.31 24.19 31.97
CA LYS A 312 -28.99 24.79 33.13
C LYS A 312 -30.27 24.05 33.45
N LEU A 313 -30.66 24.10 34.73
CA LEU A 313 -31.96 23.64 35.19
C LEU A 313 -32.83 24.85 35.52
N SER A 314 -34.05 24.84 35.02
CA SER A 314 -35.03 25.89 35.32
C SER A 314 -36.43 25.30 35.54
N PRO A 315 -37.22 25.79 36.52
CA PRO A 315 -36.78 26.64 37.64
C PRO A 315 -35.93 25.86 38.65
N ASN A 316 -35.10 26.58 39.41
CA ASN A 316 -34.38 26.02 40.55
C ASN A 316 -34.29 27.10 41.65
N PRO A 317 -35.05 27.01 42.76
CA PRO A 317 -35.81 25.83 43.20
C PRO A 317 -37.07 25.52 42.36
N ALA A 318 -37.44 24.24 42.27
CA ALA A 318 -38.67 23.77 41.61
C ALA A 318 -39.71 23.34 42.66
N ASN A 319 -41.00 23.48 42.37
CA ASN A 319 -42.07 22.99 43.24
C ASN A 319 -42.37 21.51 42.98
N TYR A 320 -42.31 21.09 41.71
CA TYR A 320 -42.57 19.72 41.29
C TYR A 320 -41.50 19.24 40.32
N SER A 321 -41.21 17.94 40.33
CA SER A 321 -40.25 17.33 39.40
C SER A 321 -40.67 17.44 37.93
N SER A 322 -41.98 17.53 37.68
CA SER A 322 -42.56 17.73 36.35
C SER A 322 -42.32 19.12 35.75
N ASP A 323 -41.95 20.11 36.57
CA ASP A 323 -41.77 21.49 36.12
C ASP A 323 -40.35 21.76 35.62
N ILE A 324 -39.43 20.81 35.83
CA ILE A 324 -38.01 20.98 35.56
C ILE A 324 -37.75 20.88 34.05
N ARG A 325 -37.07 21.92 33.53
CA ARG A 325 -36.55 21.99 32.17
C ARG A 325 -35.02 21.96 32.21
N ILE A 326 -34.44 21.31 31.20
CA ILE A 326 -33.01 21.41 30.91
C ILE A 326 -32.84 22.36 29.75
N ASP A 327 -32.17 23.48 30.00
CA ASP A 327 -31.73 24.38 28.94
C ASP A 327 -30.37 23.87 28.44
N LEU A 328 -30.36 23.40 27.20
CA LEU A 328 -29.16 22.84 26.57
C LEU A 328 -28.45 23.87 25.68
N PRO A 329 -27.12 23.79 25.54
CA PRO A 329 -26.41 24.47 24.46
C PRO A 329 -26.98 24.07 23.10
N SER A 330 -26.97 24.98 22.12
CA SER A 330 -27.47 24.69 20.77
C SER A 330 -26.75 23.53 20.08
N SER A 331 -25.47 23.31 20.44
CA SER A 331 -24.63 22.19 19.95
C SER A 331 -25.07 20.80 20.43
N PHE A 332 -26.07 20.72 21.31
CA PHE A 332 -26.66 19.47 21.77
C PHE A 332 -27.91 19.12 20.97
N ASN A 333 -28.39 20.03 20.10
CA ASN A 333 -29.59 19.87 19.28
C ASN A 333 -30.81 19.37 20.09
N ASP A 334 -31.00 19.96 21.26
CA ASP A 334 -32.01 19.60 22.26
C ASP A 334 -32.00 18.13 22.72
N LYS A 335 -30.91 17.38 22.47
CA LYS A 335 -30.79 15.96 22.82
C LYS A 335 -29.67 15.71 23.80
N VAL A 336 -29.87 14.75 24.69
CA VAL A 336 -28.84 14.23 25.58
C VAL A 336 -28.94 12.71 25.68
N ASP A 337 -27.80 12.06 25.80
CA ASP A 337 -27.71 10.60 25.80
C ASP A 337 -28.29 10.03 27.09
N MET A 338 -28.06 10.72 28.21
CA MET A 338 -28.53 10.29 29.52
C MET A 338 -28.71 11.45 30.50
N VAL A 339 -29.77 11.39 31.30
CA VAL A 339 -29.99 12.24 32.47
C VAL A 339 -30.17 11.35 33.69
N SER A 340 -29.42 11.58 34.77
CA SER A 340 -29.53 10.82 36.01
C SER A 340 -29.72 11.73 37.21
N ILE A 341 -30.61 11.37 38.13
CA ILE A 341 -30.85 12.06 39.40
C ILE A 341 -30.29 11.26 40.54
N TYR A 342 -29.47 11.89 41.37
CA TYR A 342 -28.94 11.32 42.60
C TYR A 342 -29.38 12.14 43.81
N ASP A 343 -29.62 11.48 44.94
CA ASP A 343 -29.71 12.17 46.23
C ASP A 343 -28.31 12.63 46.71
N LEU A 344 -28.25 13.34 47.84
CA LEU A 344 -26.98 13.79 48.43
C LEU A 344 -26.08 12.66 48.96
N ASN A 345 -26.62 11.45 49.13
CA ASN A 345 -25.84 10.27 49.52
C ASN A 345 -25.28 9.52 48.31
N GLY A 346 -25.58 9.97 47.08
CA GLY A 346 -25.18 9.32 45.84
C GLY A 346 -26.09 8.16 45.41
N THR A 347 -27.27 8.02 46.02
CA THR A 347 -28.27 7.01 45.62
C THR A 347 -28.93 7.46 44.31
N LEU A 348 -28.91 6.60 43.29
CA LEU A 348 -29.64 6.85 42.04
C LEU A 348 -31.15 6.79 42.30
N ILE A 349 -31.84 7.88 41.99
CA ILE A 349 -33.30 8.03 42.15
C ILE A 349 -34.02 7.74 40.83
N SER A 350 -33.52 8.29 39.73
CA SER A 350 -34.11 8.13 38.40
C SER A 350 -33.06 8.29 37.32
N GLN A 351 -33.29 7.62 36.18
CA GLN A 351 -32.43 7.71 35.01
C GLN A 351 -33.29 7.72 33.74
N LEU A 352 -32.96 8.61 32.82
CA LEU A 352 -33.59 8.73 31.51
C LEU A 352 -32.51 8.58 30.44
N MET A 353 -32.81 7.85 29.37
CA MET A 353 -31.91 7.61 28.23
C MET A 353 -32.46 8.28 26.98
N ASN A 354 -31.58 8.80 26.11
CA ASN A 354 -31.92 9.44 24.83
C ASN A 354 -33.01 10.51 24.97
N VAL A 355 -32.79 11.47 25.86
CA VAL A 355 -33.78 12.50 26.22
C VAL A 355 -33.80 13.61 25.18
N ASP A 356 -34.99 13.94 24.70
CA ASP A 356 -35.28 15.17 23.96
C ASP A 356 -35.75 16.25 24.94
N ALA A 357 -34.87 17.20 25.25
CA ALA A 357 -35.10 18.28 26.20
C ALA A 357 -36.15 19.29 25.71
N SER A 358 -36.45 19.36 24.40
CA SER A 358 -37.50 20.25 23.87
C SER A 358 -38.88 19.90 24.43
N SER A 359 -39.08 18.63 24.79
CA SER A 359 -40.33 18.11 25.38
C SER A 359 -40.42 18.29 26.90
N GLY A 360 -39.34 18.75 27.55
CA GLY A 360 -39.20 18.79 29.01
C GLY A 360 -38.87 17.42 29.63
N LEU A 361 -38.43 17.40 30.89
CA LEU A 361 -38.13 16.14 31.57
C LEU A 361 -39.40 15.51 32.15
N GLN A 362 -39.64 14.25 31.82
CA GLN A 362 -40.65 13.44 32.49
C GLN A 362 -39.93 12.32 33.21
N PHE A 363 -39.97 12.36 34.54
CA PHE A 363 -39.50 11.27 35.39
C PHE A 363 -40.65 10.31 35.62
N ASP A 364 -40.37 9.01 35.54
CA ASP A 364 -41.38 7.96 35.72
C ASP A 364 -41.99 7.97 37.13
N GLU A 365 -41.22 8.41 38.12
CA GLU A 365 -41.62 8.48 39.53
C GLU A 365 -41.56 9.91 40.06
N PRO A 366 -42.54 10.33 40.90
CA PRO A 366 -42.51 11.63 41.56
C PRO A 366 -41.28 11.77 42.46
N VAL A 367 -40.44 12.76 42.18
CA VAL A 367 -39.29 13.06 43.04
C VAL A 367 -39.76 13.93 44.21
N LYS A 368 -39.49 13.47 45.45
CA LYS A 368 -39.89 14.18 46.68
C LYS A 368 -39.15 15.51 46.82
N ALA A 369 -39.65 16.38 47.70
CA ALA A 369 -38.92 17.57 48.11
C ALA A 369 -37.55 17.21 48.72
N GLY A 370 -36.51 17.91 48.30
CA GLY A 370 -35.13 17.55 48.64
C GLY A 370 -34.09 18.21 47.73
N MET A 371 -32.83 17.98 48.08
CA MET A 371 -31.66 18.39 47.32
C MET A 371 -31.12 17.22 46.50
N TYR A 372 -30.82 17.46 45.23
CA TYR A 372 -30.40 16.45 44.27
C TYR A 372 -29.21 16.91 43.43
N ILE A 373 -28.46 15.94 42.92
CA ILE A 373 -27.47 16.13 41.85
C ILE A 373 -28.05 15.53 40.58
N ILE A 374 -28.17 16.36 39.55
CA ILE A 374 -28.51 15.92 38.20
C ILE A 374 -27.23 15.83 37.39
N LYS A 375 -27.03 14.67 36.77
CA LYS A 375 -25.98 14.41 35.80
C LYS A 375 -26.59 14.42 34.41
N VAL A 376 -26.05 15.24 33.52
CA VAL A 376 -26.41 15.28 32.11
C VAL A 376 -25.21 14.79 31.32
N GLN A 377 -25.39 13.71 30.55
CA GLN A 377 -24.37 13.16 29.69
C GLN A 377 -24.78 13.27 28.23
N HIS A 378 -23.87 13.77 27.40
CA HIS A 378 -24.05 13.84 25.96
C HIS A 378 -22.69 13.89 25.26
N ASN A 379 -22.49 13.04 24.25
CA ASN A 379 -21.29 13.02 23.40
C ASN A 379 -19.98 13.03 24.21
N GLY A 380 -19.94 12.20 25.26
CA GLY A 380 -18.78 12.03 26.14
C GLY A 380 -18.56 13.13 27.18
N VAL A 381 -19.38 14.17 27.21
CA VAL A 381 -19.37 15.20 28.26
C VAL A 381 -20.34 14.82 29.37
N GLU A 382 -19.92 15.04 30.61
CA GLU A 382 -20.78 14.98 31.79
C GLU A 382 -20.84 16.37 32.46
N GLU A 383 -22.04 16.91 32.59
CA GLU A 383 -22.33 18.12 33.37
C GLU A 383 -23.07 17.75 34.65
N ASN A 384 -22.65 18.34 35.78
CA ASN A 384 -23.18 18.06 37.10
C ASN A 384 -23.89 19.31 37.65
N LEU A 385 -25.20 19.21 37.89
CA LEU A 385 -26.07 20.32 38.26
C LEU A 385 -26.73 20.04 39.61
N ARG A 386 -26.88 21.08 40.44
CA ARG A 386 -27.62 20.99 41.69
C ARG A 386 -29.08 21.37 41.46
N LEU A 387 -30.00 20.63 42.07
CA LEU A 387 -31.43 20.87 42.00
C LEU A 387 -32.04 20.85 43.41
N LEU A 388 -32.88 21.84 43.70
CA LEU A 388 -33.70 21.89 44.90
C LEU A 388 -35.19 21.75 44.53
N ILE A 389 -35.88 20.78 45.13
CA ILE A 389 -37.34 20.61 45.02
C ILE A 389 -37.96 20.98 46.38
N GLN A 390 -38.99 21.84 46.40
CA GLN A 390 -39.62 22.38 47.61
C GLN A 390 -41.08 21.98 47.78
#